data_AF-A0A956EPU8-F1
#
_entry.id   AF-A0A956EPU8-F1
#
_cell.length_a   1.000
_cell.length_b   1.000
_cell.length_c   1.000
_cell.angle_alpha   90.00
_cell.angle_beta   90.00
_cell.angle_gamma   90.00
#
_symmetry.space_group_name_H-M   'P 1'
#
loop_
_entity.id
_entity.type
_entity.pdbx_description
1 polymer ?
#
loop_
_entity_poly.entity_id
_entity_poly.type
_entity_poly.pdbx_seq_one_letter_code
_entity_poly.pdbx_strand_id
1 'polypeptide(L)'
;MKIAFIGAGKVGAPLAARLAEAGHEVVFAESRGASASVASALTRSKRLTSRPLAEAVSTAEVVFLATPFGANESVLRPIAPLLVGKVLIDCTNPVGGSRRLARHGRRSNSRVQARMREGMRAGAK
;
A
#
# COMPACT_ATOMS: atom_id res chain seq x y z
N MET A 1 -5.28 -6.16 14.07
CA MET A 1 -5.55 -4.98 13.23
C MET A 1 -5.90 -5.43 11.84
N LYS A 2 -6.69 -4.64 11.12
CA LYS A 2 -7.05 -4.82 9.72
C LYS A 2 -6.06 -4.09 8.82
N ILE A 3 -5.39 -4.84 7.94
CA ILE A 3 -4.29 -4.34 7.13
C ILE A 3 -4.58 -4.62 5.65
N ALA A 4 -4.57 -3.57 4.83
CA ALA A 4 -4.67 -3.70 3.38
C ALA A 4 -3.29 -3.52 2.72
N PHE A 5 -2.99 -4.38 1.74
CA PHE A 5 -1.81 -4.28 0.88
C PHE A 5 -2.19 -3.90 -0.54
N ILE A 6 -1.79 -2.71 -0.97
CA ILE A 6 -1.84 -2.30 -2.36
C ILE A 6 -0.54 -2.75 -3.03
N GLY A 7 -0.58 -3.92 -3.65
CA GLY A 7 0.55 -4.54 -4.34
C GLY A 7 1.05 -5.82 -3.65
N ALA A 8 1.00 -6.93 -4.39
CA ALA A 8 1.43 -8.27 -3.97
C ALA A 8 2.79 -8.67 -4.58
N GLY A 9 3.68 -7.69 -4.78
CA GLY A 9 4.99 -7.90 -5.38
C GLY A 9 6.05 -8.42 -4.39
N LYS A 10 7.32 -8.26 -4.78
CA LYS A 10 8.49 -8.71 -4.00
C LYS A 10 8.55 -8.16 -2.57
N VAL A 11 7.96 -6.99 -2.32
CA VAL A 11 7.90 -6.38 -0.98
C VAL A 11 6.58 -6.73 -0.27
N GLY A 12 5.44 -6.52 -0.92
CA GLY A 12 4.13 -6.70 -0.30
C GLY A 12 3.83 -8.14 0.10
N ALA A 13 4.12 -9.12 -0.77
CA ALA A 13 3.77 -10.52 -0.51
C ALA A 13 4.47 -11.14 0.73
N PRO A 14 5.80 -11.04 0.91
CA PRO A 14 6.44 -11.57 2.10
C PRO A 14 6.06 -10.80 3.37
N LEU A 15 5.89 -9.48 3.30
CA LEU A 15 5.50 -8.68 4.46
C LEU A 15 4.08 -9.00 4.93
N ALA A 16 3.14 -9.09 3.99
CA ALA A 16 1.76 -9.49 4.25
C ALA A 16 1.69 -10.87 4.93
N ALA A 17 2.45 -11.85 4.42
CA ALA A 17 2.50 -13.19 5.02
C ALA A 17 2.96 -13.15 6.48
N ARG A 18 4.02 -12.39 6.78
CA ARG A 18 4.55 -12.27 8.15
C ARG A 18 3.58 -11.56 9.09
N LEU A 19 2.88 -10.52 8.62
CA LEU A 19 1.86 -9.84 9.41
C LEU A 19 0.63 -10.74 9.66
N ALA A 20 0.27 -11.58 8.70
CA ALA A 20 -0.80 -12.57 8.87
C ALA A 20 -0.40 -13.68 9.87
N GLU A 21 0.86 -14.13 9.84
CA GLU A 21 1.43 -15.05 10.83
C GLU A 21 1.45 -14.44 12.25
N ALA A 22 1.69 -13.13 12.35
CA ALA A 22 1.62 -12.38 13.60
C ALA A 22 0.18 -12.15 14.12
N GLY A 23 -0.84 -12.71 13.45
CA GLY A 23 -2.24 -12.66 13.90
C GLY A 23 -3.02 -11.41 13.45
N HIS A 24 -2.51 -10.65 12.47
CA HIS A 24 -3.27 -9.56 11.87
C HIS A 24 -4.19 -10.05 10.75
N GLU A 25 -5.29 -9.33 10.53
CA GLU A 25 -6.19 -9.58 9.40
C GLU A 25 -5.63 -8.86 8.18
N VAL A 26 -5.12 -9.62 7.21
CA VAL A 26 -4.39 -9.07 6.06
C VAL A 26 -5.12 -9.37 4.76
N VAL A 27 -5.38 -8.32 3.99
CA VAL A 27 -6.06 -8.38 2.70
C VAL A 27 -5.22 -7.72 1.60
N PHE A 28 -5.07 -8.38 0.45
CA PHE A 28 -4.55 -7.74 -0.75
C PHE A 28 -5.64 -6.98 -1.49
N ALA A 29 -5.35 -5.73 -1.82
CA ALA A 29 -6.23 -4.85 -2.56
C ALA A 29 -6.00 -5.04 -4.07
N GLU A 30 -7.01 -5.58 -4.76
CA GLU A 30 -6.99 -5.84 -6.20
C GLU A 30 -7.63 -4.70 -6.99
N SER A 31 -6.90 -4.11 -7.93
CA SER A 31 -7.41 -3.04 -8.78
C SER A 31 -8.03 -3.52 -10.10
N ARG A 32 -7.63 -4.71 -10.60
CA ARG A 32 -8.03 -5.23 -11.92
C ARG A 32 -8.20 -6.76 -11.91
N GLY A 33 -9.11 -7.26 -11.08
CA GLY A 33 -9.36 -8.71 -10.96
C GLY A 33 -8.11 -9.52 -10.59
N ALA A 34 -8.27 -10.85 -10.56
CA ALA A 34 -7.30 -11.79 -10.00
C ALA A 34 -5.92 -11.71 -10.67
N SER A 35 -5.04 -10.87 -10.13
CA SER A 35 -3.68 -10.74 -10.63
C SER A 35 -2.86 -11.97 -10.26
N ALA A 36 -1.99 -12.44 -11.17
CA ALA A 36 -1.11 -13.58 -10.92
C ALA A 36 -0.22 -13.38 -9.68
N SER A 37 0.18 -12.14 -9.38
CA SER A 37 0.97 -11.82 -8.20
C SER A 37 0.16 -11.98 -6.90
N VAL A 38 -1.11 -11.59 -6.88
CA VAL A 38 -1.99 -11.82 -5.73
C VAL A 38 -2.26 -13.31 -5.58
N ALA A 39 -2.59 -14.04 -6.65
CA ALA A 39 -2.78 -15.49 -6.59
C ALA A 39 -1.55 -16.22 -6.02
N SER A 40 -0.34 -15.83 -6.47
CA SER A 40 0.92 -16.34 -5.92
C SER A 40 1.17 -15.91 -4.47
N ALA A 41 0.74 -14.71 -4.06
CA ALA A 41 0.90 -14.25 -2.68
C ALA A 41 -0.04 -15.00 -1.71
N LEU A 42 -1.27 -15.32 -2.14
CA LEU A 42 -2.24 -16.06 -1.35
C LEU A 42 -1.77 -17.49 -1.02
N THR A 43 -0.92 -18.09 -1.85
CA THR A 43 -0.37 -19.43 -1.56
C THR A 43 0.62 -19.43 -0.40
N ARG A 44 1.13 -18.25 0.00
CA ARG A 44 2.12 -18.12 1.09
C ARG A 44 1.51 -18.31 2.48
N SER A 45 0.21 -18.08 2.64
CA SER A 45 -0.48 -18.28 3.90
C SER A 45 -1.99 -18.36 3.69
N LYS A 46 -2.63 -19.36 4.30
CA LYS A 46 -4.10 -19.53 4.29
C LYS A 46 -4.86 -18.41 4.99
N ARG A 47 -4.17 -17.54 5.74
CA ARG A 47 -4.74 -16.38 6.43
C ARG A 47 -4.82 -15.14 5.53
N LEU A 48 -4.18 -15.17 4.36
CA LEU A 48 -4.22 -14.07 3.40
C LEU A 48 -5.49 -14.17 2.57
N THR A 49 -6.10 -13.02 2.34
CA THR A 49 -7.28 -12.89 1.46
C THR A 49 -7.03 -11.78 0.46
N SER A 50 -7.88 -11.71 -0.58
CA SER A 50 -7.88 -10.57 -1.49
C SER A 50 -9.30 -10.05 -1.70
N ARG A 51 -9.41 -8.75 -1.96
CA ARG A 51 -10.68 -8.04 -2.19
C ARG A 51 -10.48 -6.89 -3.18
N PRO A 52 -11.54 -6.39 -3.83
CA PRO A 52 -11.48 -5.18 -4.64
C PRO A 52 -10.86 -4.01 -3.88
N LEU A 53 -10.10 -3.17 -4.59
CA LEU A 53 -9.29 -2.09 -4.03
C LEU A 53 -10.06 -1.21 -3.02
N ALA A 54 -11.25 -0.74 -3.39
CA ALA A 54 -12.05 0.13 -2.53
C ALA A 54 -12.53 -0.59 -1.25
N GLU A 55 -12.90 -1.87 -1.35
CA GLU A 55 -13.40 -2.66 -0.22
C GLU A 55 -12.28 -3.04 0.75
N ALA A 56 -11.12 -3.43 0.22
CA ALA A 56 -9.93 -3.70 1.03
C ALA A 56 -9.52 -2.46 1.83
N VAL A 57 -9.50 -1.29 1.18
CA VAL A 57 -9.07 -0.03 1.81
C VAL A 57 -10.10 0.50 2.80
N SER A 58 -11.41 0.39 2.51
CA SER A 58 -12.46 0.92 3.39
C SER A 58 -12.47 0.26 4.76
N THR A 59 -12.23 -1.05 4.80
CA THR A 59 -12.24 -1.87 6.03
C THR A 59 -10.91 -1.86 6.79
N ALA A 60 -9.82 -1.42 6.17
CA ALA A 60 -8.50 -1.42 6.77
C ALA A 60 -8.27 -0.27 7.76
N GLU A 61 -7.45 -0.52 8.78
CA GLU A 61 -6.92 0.51 9.69
C GLU A 61 -5.57 1.04 9.17
N VAL A 62 -4.79 0.13 8.59
CA VAL A 62 -3.46 0.40 8.03
C VAL A 62 -3.43 -0.05 6.58
N VAL A 63 -2.90 0.80 5.70
CA VAL A 63 -2.76 0.54 4.27
C VAL A 63 -1.29 0.58 3.91
N PHE A 64 -0.76 -0.49 3.33
CA PHE A 64 0.59 -0.55 2.78
C PHE A 64 0.54 -0.29 1.28
N LEU A 65 1.32 0.70 0.82
CA LEU A 65 1.54 0.97 -0.59
C LEU A 65 2.83 0.28 -1.04
N ALA A 66 2.69 -0.82 -1.78
CA ALA A 66 3.78 -1.66 -2.26
C ALA A 66 3.72 -1.83 -3.80
N THR A 67 3.35 -0.76 -4.51
CA THR A 67 3.29 -0.68 -5.97
C THR A 67 4.60 -0.18 -6.58
N PRO A 68 4.84 -0.39 -7.89
CA PRO A 68 5.85 0.38 -8.61
C PRO A 68 5.57 1.88 -8.45
N PHE A 69 6.62 2.68 -8.18
CA PHE A 69 6.48 4.10 -7.83
C PHE A 69 5.62 4.91 -8.84
N GLY A 70 5.81 4.68 -10.14
CA GLY A 70 5.03 5.36 -11.19
C GLY A 70 3.54 5.03 -11.21
N ALA A 71 3.10 3.97 -10.53
CA ALA A 71 1.69 3.60 -10.43
C ALA A 71 0.98 4.23 -9.22
N ASN A 72 1.73 4.78 -8.26
CA ASN A 72 1.19 5.23 -6.96
C ASN A 72 0.05 6.23 -7.14
N GLU A 73 0.25 7.27 -7.94
CA GLU A 73 -0.76 8.32 -8.13
C GLU A 73 -2.06 7.76 -8.71
N SER A 74 -1.94 6.93 -9.77
CA SER A 74 -3.11 6.33 -10.43
C SER A 74 -3.90 5.41 -9.50
N VAL A 75 -3.24 4.77 -8.53
CA VAL A 75 -3.87 3.84 -7.59
C VAL A 75 -4.44 4.57 -6.39
N LEU A 76 -3.77 5.61 -5.88
CA LEU A 76 -4.21 6.36 -4.70
C LEU A 76 -5.33 7.35 -5.01
N ARG A 77 -5.30 8.02 -6.16
CA ARG A 77 -6.29 9.04 -6.54
C ARG A 77 -7.76 8.56 -6.40
N PRO A 78 -8.17 7.38 -6.89
CA PRO A 78 -9.57 6.94 -6.77
C PRO A 78 -9.99 6.56 -5.34
N ILE A 79 -9.04 6.22 -4.45
CA ILE A 79 -9.32 5.83 -3.06
C ILE A 79 -8.94 6.90 -2.04
N ALA A 80 -8.53 8.08 -2.51
CA ALA A 80 -8.11 9.19 -1.68
C ALA A 80 -9.08 9.50 -0.52
N PRO A 81 -10.42 9.55 -0.73
CA PRO A 81 -11.36 9.77 0.37
C PRO A 81 -11.37 8.63 1.39
N LEU A 82 -11.15 7.39 0.94
CA LEU A 82 -11.14 6.22 1.82
C LEU A 82 -9.91 6.17 2.71
N LEU A 83 -8.83 6.87 2.36
CA LEU A 83 -7.59 6.88 3.13
C LEU A 83 -7.65 7.85 4.33
N VAL A 84 -8.61 8.78 4.36
CA VAL A 84 -8.75 9.76 5.45
C VAL A 84 -8.93 9.05 6.79
N GLY A 85 -8.16 9.48 7.79
CA GLY A 85 -8.15 8.90 9.13
C GLY A 85 -7.38 7.59 9.29
N LYS A 86 -6.95 6.96 8.19
CA LYS A 86 -6.16 5.70 8.20
C LYS A 86 -4.66 5.98 8.21
N VAL A 87 -3.89 4.95 8.55
CA VAL A 87 -2.42 4.98 8.44
C VAL A 87 -2.02 4.48 7.05
N LEU A 88 -1.34 5.30 6.26
CA LEU A 88 -0.70 4.87 5.01
C LEU A 88 0.79 4.66 5.23
N ILE A 89 1.30 3.48 4.90
CA ILE A 89 2.72 3.12 4.94
C ILE A 89 3.22 2.99 3.50
N ASP A 90 4.10 3.91 3.09
CA ASP A 90 4.70 3.90 1.77
C ASP A 90 5.96 3.01 1.75
N CYS A 91 5.90 1.91 0.99
CA CYS A 91 7.02 1.00 0.76
C CYS A 91 7.66 1.18 -0.62
N THR A 92 7.33 2.25 -1.34
CA THR A 92 7.81 2.50 -2.70
C THR A 92 9.11 3.29 -2.69
N ASN A 93 10.06 2.89 -3.54
CA ASN A 93 11.32 3.61 -3.74
C ASN A 93 11.51 3.83 -5.25
N PRO A 94 11.68 5.07 -5.74
CA PRO A 94 11.97 5.30 -7.15
C PRO A 94 13.39 4.79 -7.48
N VAL A 95 13.46 3.66 -8.17
CA VAL A 95 14.69 3.14 -8.77
C VAL A 95 14.65 3.45 -10.27
N GLY A 96 15.34 4.52 -10.70
CA GLY A 96 15.48 4.84 -12.13
C GLY A 96 15.79 6.30 -12.49
N GLY A 97 15.47 7.28 -11.65
CA GLY A 97 16.00 8.64 -11.77
C GLY A 97 17.41 8.69 -11.19
N SER A 98 18.28 9.51 -11.77
CA SER A 98 19.67 9.78 -11.36
C SER A 98 19.90 9.52 -9.87
N ARG A 99 21.02 8.87 -9.52
CA ARG A 99 21.48 8.56 -8.15
C ARG A 99 21.82 9.83 -7.34
N ARG A 100 20.92 10.80 -7.35
CA ARG A 100 20.86 11.95 -6.48
C ARG A 100 19.88 11.52 -5.40
N LEU A 101 20.43 10.98 -4.32
CA LEU A 101 19.80 11.06 -3.00
C LEU A 101 19.12 12.43 -2.95
N ALA A 102 17.80 12.45 -2.94
CA ALA A 102 17.07 13.70 -2.76
C ALA A 102 17.49 14.20 -1.37
N ARG A 103 18.53 15.03 -1.33
CA ARG A 103 18.88 15.86 -0.17
C ARG A 103 17.80 16.92 -0.03
N HIS A 104 16.59 16.47 0.28
CA HIS A 104 15.64 17.24 1.03
C HIS A 104 15.98 16.93 2.48
N GLY A 105 16.46 17.94 3.21
CA GLY A 105 17.03 17.79 4.54
C GLY A 105 16.25 16.81 5.43
N ARG A 106 16.99 15.87 6.03
CA ARG A 106 16.53 14.98 7.10
C ARG A 106 15.32 14.09 6.76
N ARG A 107 15.39 13.16 5.79
CA ARG A 107 14.44 12.02 5.73
C ARG A 107 15.10 10.75 5.19
N SER A 108 15.44 9.84 6.10
CA SER A 108 15.29 8.40 5.85
C SER A 108 13.79 8.12 5.66
N ASN A 109 13.41 7.36 4.63
CA ASN A 109 12.02 7.00 4.35
C ASN A 109 11.45 5.92 5.30
N SER A 110 12.17 5.55 6.38
CA SER A 110 11.65 4.69 7.45
C SER A 110 10.61 5.39 8.35
N ARG A 111 9.89 6.40 7.85
CA ARG A 111 8.83 7.09 8.60
C ARG A 111 7.52 6.31 8.47
N VAL A 112 7.15 5.60 9.53
CA VAL A 112 5.74 5.40 9.87
C VAL A 112 5.17 6.79 10.16
N GLN A 113 4.63 7.52 9.18
CA GLN A 113 3.89 8.77 9.43
C GLN A 113 2.87 9.08 8.33
N ALA A 114 1.59 8.98 8.66
CA ALA A 114 0.68 10.11 8.90
C ALA A 114 -0.76 9.56 8.98
N ARG A 115 -1.53 9.97 9.99
CA ARG A 115 -3.00 9.95 9.86
C ARG A 115 -3.32 10.90 8.71
N MET A 116 -3.86 10.39 7.61
CA MET A 116 -4.35 11.22 6.52
C MET A 116 -5.41 12.18 7.09
N ARG A 117 -5.09 13.47 7.18
CA ARG A 117 -6.08 14.55 7.41
C ARG A 117 -6.50 15.11 6.05
N GLU A 118 -7.73 15.63 5.97
CA GLU A 118 -8.30 16.23 4.76
C GLU A 118 -7.28 17.14 4.05
N GLY A 119 -6.76 16.71 2.91
CA GLY A 119 -5.61 17.38 2.30
C GLY A 119 -5.28 16.96 0.86
N MET A 120 -6.17 16.26 0.16
CA MET A 120 -6.07 16.04 -1.30
C MET A 120 -6.89 17.06 -2.11
N ARG A 121 -7.05 18.29 -1.59
CA ARG A 121 -7.46 19.46 -2.37
C ARG A 121 -6.24 20.35 -2.60
N ALA A 122 -5.47 20.06 -3.65
CA ALA A 122 -4.77 21.06 -4.46
C ALA A 122 -3.94 20.34 -5.52
N GLY A 123 -4.39 20.45 -6.77
CA GLY A 123 -3.71 19.91 -7.94
C GLY A 123 -4.55 19.92 -9.21
N ALA A 124 -5.56 20.80 -9.28
CA ALA A 124 -6.14 21.24 -10.54
C ALA A 124 -5.49 22.58 -10.87
N LYS A 125 -4.53 22.56 -11.78
CA LYS A 125 -4.31 23.58 -12.81
C LYS A 125 -3.59 22.90 -13.96
#